data_AF-A0A479ZZ72-F1
#
_entry.id   AF-A0A479ZZ72-F1
#
_cell.length_a   1.000
_cell.length_b   1.000
_cell.length_c   1.000
_cell.angle_alpha   90.00
_cell.angle_beta   90.00
_cell.angle_gamma   90.00
#
_symmetry.space_group_name_H-M   'P 1'
#
loop_
_entity.id
_entity.type
_entity.pdbx_description
1 polymer ?
#
loop_
_entity_poly.entity_id
_entity_poly.type
_entity_poly.pdbx_seq_one_letter_code
_entity_poly.pdbx_strand_id
1 'polypeptide(L)' 'METQAILQSLPNLSINERLQIAEFALHLVNQQQEFLTKEQQKRQLVLAAITAIEDYANDGELVVFSDLDGEDFYEYPDED' A
#
# COMPACT_ATOMS: atom_id res chain seq x y z
N MET A 1 -5.08 -11.02 -33.82
CA MET A 1 -6.27 -11.37 -34.62
C MET A 1 -7.44 -11.81 -33.73
N GLU A 2 -7.23 -12.57 -32.66
CA GLU A 2 -8.35 -13.09 -31.86
C GLU A 2 -9.12 -12.04 -31.05
N THR A 3 -8.45 -11.02 -30.51
CA THR A 3 -9.10 -9.94 -29.75
C THR A 3 -10.12 -9.17 -30.58
N GLN A 4 -9.84 -8.96 -31.85
CA GLN A 4 -10.74 -8.25 -32.76
C GLN A 4 -11.97 -9.06 -33.10
N ALA A 5 -11.85 -10.39 -33.22
CA ALA A 5 -12.99 -11.29 -33.41
C ALA A 5 -13.91 -11.31 -32.17
N ILE A 6 -13.33 -11.29 -30.96
CA ILE A 6 -14.09 -11.20 -29.70
C ILE A 6 -14.85 -9.86 -29.62
N LEU A 7 -14.20 -8.75 -29.95
CA LEU A 7 -14.85 -7.43 -29.93
C LEU A 7 -16.00 -7.33 -30.93
N GLN A 8 -15.89 -8.00 -32.08
CA GLN A 8 -16.95 -8.06 -33.09
C GLN A 8 -18.10 -9.00 -32.72
N SER A 9 -17.93 -9.92 -31.77
CA SER A 9 -18.99 -10.82 -31.31
C SER A 9 -19.81 -10.25 -30.14
N LEU A 10 -19.25 -9.33 -29.34
CA LEU A 10 -19.96 -8.67 -28.23
C LEU A 10 -21.28 -7.98 -28.65
N PRO A 11 -21.39 -7.31 -29.81
CA PRO A 11 -22.65 -6.71 -30.25
C PRO A 11 -23.78 -7.72 -30.48
N ASN A 12 -23.43 -8.97 -30.80
CA ASN A 12 -24.39 -10.06 -31.08
C ASN A 12 -24.97 -10.68 -29.80
N LEU A 13 -24.41 -10.35 -28.64
CA LEU A 13 -24.89 -10.80 -27.34
C LEU A 13 -25.99 -9.88 -26.81
N SER A 14 -26.83 -10.41 -25.92
CA SER A 14 -27.80 -9.61 -25.19
C SER A 14 -27.11 -8.60 -24.27
N ILE A 15 -27.83 -7.54 -23.91
CA ILE A 15 -27.31 -6.51 -23.00
C ILE A 15 -26.88 -7.12 -21.65
N ASN A 16 -27.62 -8.11 -21.15
CA ASN A 16 -27.33 -8.76 -19.87
C ASN A 16 -26.00 -9.54 -19.94
N GLU A 17 -25.79 -10.32 -20.99
CA GLU A 17 -24.54 -11.06 -21.21
C GLU A 17 -23.34 -10.12 -21.36
N ARG A 18 -23.51 -8.99 -22.07
CA ARG A 18 -22.45 -7.98 -22.16
C ARG A 18 -22.10 -7.37 -20.81
N LEU A 19 -23.08 -7.12 -19.96
CA LEU A 19 -22.85 -6.61 -18.61
C LEU A 19 -22.14 -7.64 -17.73
N GLN A 20 -22.52 -8.92 -17.80
CA GLN A 20 -21.82 -9.98 -17.07
C GLN A 20 -20.37 -10.13 -17.51
N ILE A 21 -20.09 -10.03 -18.82
CA ILE A 21 -18.72 -10.06 -19.34
C ILE A 21 -17.92 -8.86 -18.84
N ALA A 22 -18.51 -7.65 -18.83
CA ALA A 22 -17.86 -6.46 -18.33
C ALA A 22 -17.56 -6.56 -16.82
N GLU A 23 -18.50 -7.07 -16.02
CA GLU A 23 -18.33 -7.29 -14.59
C GLU A 23 -17.23 -8.32 -14.31
N PHE A 24 -17.23 -9.44 -15.02
CA PHE A 24 -16.20 -10.47 -14.88
C PHE A 24 -14.81 -9.94 -15.27
N ALA A 25 -14.71 -9.19 -16.38
CA ALA A 25 -13.46 -8.58 -16.81
C ALA A 25 -12.93 -7.57 -15.78
N LEU A 26 -13.82 -6.73 -15.22
CA LEU A 26 -13.47 -5.80 -14.16
C LEU A 26 -12.96 -6.53 -12.91
N HIS A 27 -13.64 -7.60 -12.49
CA HIS A 27 -13.22 -8.40 -11.35
C HIS A 27 -11.84 -9.04 -11.57
N LEU A 28 -11.57 -9.53 -12.78
CA LEU A 28 -10.26 -10.10 -13.15
C LEU A 28 -9.14 -9.05 -13.08
N VAL A 29 -9.40 -7.83 -13.58
CA VAL A 29 -8.43 -6.73 -13.50
C VAL A 29 -8.18 -6.32 -12.04
N ASN A 30 -9.23 -6.25 -11.23
CA ASN A 30 -9.10 -5.94 -9.80
C ASN A 30 -8.31 -7.02 -9.05
N GLN A 31 -8.55 -8.31 -9.34
CA GLN A 31 -7.75 -9.40 -8.79
C GLN A 31 -6.27 -9.32 -9.20
N GLN A 32 -5.98 -8.83 -10.42
CA GLN A 32 -4.61 -8.58 -10.86
C GLN A 32 -3.98 -7.35 -10.18
N GLN A 33 -4.80 -6.36 -9.79
CA GLN A 33 -4.33 -5.20 -9.02
C GLN A 33 -4.09 -5.51 -7.54
N GLU A 34 -4.71 -6.55 -6.97
CA GLU A 34 -4.78 -6.74 -5.51
C GLU A 34 -3.56 -7.37 -4.83
N PHE A 35 -2.54 -7.88 -5.52
CA PHE A 35 -1.35 -8.37 -4.80
C PHE A 35 -0.06 -8.00 -5.52
N LEU A 36 0.61 -6.97 -4.99
CA LEU A 36 2.06 -6.89 -5.10
C LEU A 36 2.61 -8.26 -4.68
N THR A 37 3.42 -8.90 -5.52
CA THR A 37 4.16 -10.09 -5.10
C THR A 37 4.97 -9.75 -3.84
N LYS A 38 5.35 -10.74 -3.03
CA LYS A 38 6.19 -10.48 -1.84
C LYS A 38 7.44 -9.66 -2.16
N GLU A 39 8.00 -9.85 -3.36
CA GLU A 39 9.13 -9.09 -3.85
C GLU A 39 8.75 -7.63 -4.18
N GLN A 40 7.62 -7.40 -4.83
CA GLN A 40 7.11 -6.06 -5.12
C GLN A 40 6.70 -5.32 -3.83
N GLN A 41 6.10 -5.99 -2.85
CA GLN A 41 5.83 -5.43 -1.52
C GLN A 41 7.13 -5.02 -0.83
N LYS A 42 8.15 -5.89 -0.84
CA LYS A 42 9.45 -5.57 -0.26
C LYS A 42 10.09 -4.34 -0.93
N ARG A 43 10.02 -4.23 -2.27
CA ARG A 43 10.52 -3.05 -3.00
C ARG A 43 9.74 -1.78 -2.63
N GLN A 44 8.41 -1.87 -2.54
CA GLN A 44 7.55 -0.75 -2.12
C GLN A 44 7.85 -0.31 -0.69
N LEU A 45 8.01 -1.25 0.25
CA LEU A 45 8.39 -0.94 1.63
C LEU A 45 9.76 -0.26 1.72
N VAL A 46 10.74 -0.71 0.91
CA VAL A 46 12.06 -0.06 0.85
C VAL A 46 11.94 1.37 0.31
N LEU A 47 11.16 1.59 -0.75
CA LEU A 47 10.94 2.94 -1.30
C LEU A 47 10.22 3.87 -0.30
N ALA A 48 9.19 3.36 0.38
CA ALA A 48 8.47 4.09 1.41
C ALA A 48 9.40 4.46 2.58
N ALA A 49 10.22 3.51 3.04
CA ALA A 49 11.20 3.76 4.09
C ALA A 49 12.21 4.84 3.67
N ILE A 50 12.77 4.75 2.47
CA ILE A 50 13.71 5.76 1.94
C ILE A 50 13.07 7.14 1.88
N THR A 51 11.83 7.22 1.42
CA THR A 51 11.09 8.49 1.30
C THR A 51 10.80 9.10 2.66
N ALA A 52 10.47 8.26 3.66
CA ALA A 52 10.17 8.72 5.01
C ALA A 52 11.42 9.14 5.80
N ILE A 53 12.65 8.77 5.39
CA ILE A 53 13.87 9.15 6.13
C ILE A 53 13.97 10.67 6.33
N GLU A 54 13.59 11.46 5.32
CA GLU A 54 13.65 12.92 5.40
C GLU A 54 12.68 13.47 6.45
N ASP A 55 11.52 12.85 6.64
CA ASP A 55 10.53 13.24 7.66
C ASP A 55 11.02 13.02 9.11
N TYR A 56 11.99 12.11 9.29
CA TYR A 56 12.64 11.82 10.58
C TYR A 56 14.06 12.39 10.67
N ALA A 57 14.52 13.15 9.66
CA ALA A 57 15.81 13.81 9.72
C ALA A 57 15.80 14.92 10.79
N ASN A 58 16.95 15.12 11.46
CA ASN A 58 17.14 16.07 12.56
C ASN A 58 17.09 17.55 12.13
N ASP A 59 16.05 17.95 11.40
CA ASP A 59 15.75 19.36 11.14
C ASP A 59 14.49 19.78 11.90
N GLY A 60 14.61 19.76 13.23
CA GLY A 60 14.27 20.95 14.00
C GLY A 60 12.90 21.07 14.68
N GLU A 61 12.01 20.08 14.69
CA GLU A 61 10.80 20.13 15.53
C GLU A 61 10.61 18.91 16.46
N LEU A 62 10.91 17.69 16.00
CA LEU A 62 10.73 16.46 16.80
C LEU A 62 11.81 16.26 17.88
N VAL A 63 12.95 16.96 17.76
CA VAL A 63 14.10 16.89 18.68
C VAL A 63 13.98 17.91 19.83
N VAL A 64 12.99 18.83 19.76
CA VAL A 64 12.78 19.87 20.78
C VAL A 64 12.48 19.26 22.16
N PHE A 65 11.92 18.06 22.21
CA PHE A 65 11.59 17.37 23.45
C PHE A 65 12.66 16.36 23.91
N SER A 66 13.63 15.99 23.06
CA SER A 66 14.72 15.09 23.49
C SER A 66 15.75 15.76 24.41
N ASP A 67 15.81 17.09 24.43
CA ASP A 67 16.59 17.84 25.42
C ASP A 67 15.88 17.92 26.79
N LEU A 68 14.61 17.48 26.89
CA LEU A 68 13.84 17.43 28.13
C LEU A 68 13.93 16.07 28.86
N ASP A 69 14.52 15.04 28.25
CA ASP A 69 14.71 13.70 28.86
C ASP A 69 15.94 13.62 29.77
N GLY A 70 16.08 14.62 30.63
CA GLY A 70 16.72 14.46 31.93
C GLY A 70 15.65 14.18 32.98
N GLU A 71 14.79 13.17 32.77
CA GLU A 71 13.93 12.71 33.86
C GLU A 71 14.84 12.08 34.94
N ASP A 72 14.95 12.75 36.08
CA ASP A 72 15.54 12.18 37.29
C ASP A 72 14.69 10.98 37.70
N PHE A 73 15.01 9.80 37.15
CA PHE A 73 14.44 8.55 37.60
C PHE A 73 14.86 8.36 39.06
N TYR A 74 13.92 8.59 39.99
CA TYR A 74 14.13 8.27 41.39
C TYR A 74 14.25 6.75 41.52
N GLU A 75 15.43 6.29 41.91
CA GLU A 75 15.67 4.92 42.35
C GLU A 75 14.92 4.76 43.67
N TYR A 76 13.80 4.03 43.65
CA TYR A 76 13.07 3.72 44.87
C TYR A 76 13.93 2.78 45.72
N PRO A 77 14.18 3.10 47.01
CA PRO A 77 14.95 2.22 47.87
C PRO A 77 14.19 0.90 48.03
N ASP A 78 14.89 -0.22 47.84
CA ASP A 78 14.38 -1.56 48.12
C ASP A 78 13.89 -1.59 49.58
N GLU A 79 12.60 -1.87 49.78
CA GLU A 79 12.03 -2.08 51.12
C GLU A 79 12.52 -3.43 51.66
N ASP A 80 13.34 -3.39 52.71
CA ASP A 80 13.78 -4.55 53.53
C ASP A 80 12.61 -5.27 54.23
#